data_AF-A0A943UZM5-F1
#
_entry.id   AF-A0A943UZM5-F1
#
_cell.length_a   1.000
_cell.length_b   1.000
_cell.length_c   1.000
_cell.angle_alpha   90.00
_cell.angle_beta   90.00
_cell.angle_gamma   90.00
#
_symmetry.space_group_name_H-M   'P 1'
#
loop_
_entity.id
_entity.type
_entity.pdbx_description
1 polymer ?
#
loop_
_entity_poly.entity_id
_entity_poly.type
_entity_poly.pdbx_seq_one_letter_code
_entity_poly.pdbx_strand_id
1 'polypeptide(L)'
;MLQIILTIILYLIMVVPVGTYVYHIAAGKHTFADPVFDCVDGFIFKIGGVDPASGMSWKRYAAALVGTNAVMILLGYVILRIQSIPGMGPA
;
A
#
# COMPACT_ATOMS: atom_id res chain seq x y z
N MET A 1 1.05 -9.69 31.52
CA MET A 1 1.14 -11.03 30.90
C MET A 1 -0.15 -11.45 30.22
N LEU A 2 -1.32 -11.34 30.87
CA LEU A 2 -2.63 -11.64 30.25
C LEU A 2 -2.89 -10.87 28.94
N GLN A 3 -2.59 -9.56 28.90
CA GLN A 3 -2.72 -8.74 27.68
C GLN A 3 -1.91 -9.29 26.50
N ILE A 4 -0.67 -9.74 26.74
CA ILE A 4 0.22 -10.25 25.68
C ILE A 4 -0.37 -11.53 25.09
N ILE A 5 -0.80 -12.45 25.94
CA ILE A 5 -1.41 -13.72 25.52
C ILE A 5 -2.67 -13.45 24.70
N LEU A 6 -3.52 -12.52 25.16
CA LEU A 6 -4.77 -12.18 24.48
C LEU A 6 -4.53 -11.52 23.12
N THR A 7 -3.55 -10.61 23.02
CA THR A 7 -3.13 -10.01 21.74
C THR A 7 -2.59 -11.05 20.76
N ILE A 8 -1.78 -12.01 21.22
CA ILE A 8 -1.24 -13.08 20.36
C ILE A 8 -2.35 -13.97 19.82
N ILE A 9 -3.32 -14.35 20.66
CA ILE A 9 -4.46 -15.16 20.22
C ILE A 9 -5.27 -14.40 19.16
N LEU A 10 -5.54 -13.12 19.39
CA LEU A 10 -6.31 -12.30 18.46
C LEU A 10 -5.57 -12.08 17.13
N TYR A 11 -4.25 -11.89 17.19
CA TYR A 11 -3.38 -11.85 16.01
C TYR A 11 -3.43 -13.17 15.22
N LEU A 12 -3.33 -14.32 15.89
CA LEU A 12 -3.39 -15.63 15.24
C LEU A 12 -4.74 -15.89 14.58
N ILE A 13 -5.84 -15.42 15.18
CA ILE A 13 -7.17 -15.51 14.58
C ILE A 13 -7.25 -14.62 13.32
N MET A 14 -6.63 -13.44 13.33
CA MET A 14 -6.62 -12.53 12.17
C MET A 14 -5.64 -12.93 11.07
N VAL A 15 -4.49 -13.53 11.40
CA VAL A 15 -3.47 -13.85 10.38
C VAL A 15 -3.95 -14.90 9.40
N VAL A 16 -4.84 -15.81 9.81
CA VAL A 16 -5.42 -16.85 8.95
C VAL A 16 -6.28 -16.25 7.82
N PRO A 17 -7.32 -15.43 8.08
CA PRO A 17 -8.11 -14.82 7.02
C PRO A 17 -7.28 -13.84 6.17
N VAL A 18 -6.41 -13.04 6.80
CA VAL A 18 -5.55 -12.09 6.07
C VAL A 18 -4.56 -12.82 5.16
N GLY A 19 -3.88 -13.85 5.67
CA GLY A 19 -2.93 -14.64 4.89
C GLY A 19 -3.62 -15.39 3.75
N THR A 20 -4.83 -15.91 3.99
CA THR A 20 -5.64 -16.54 2.96
C THR A 20 -6.01 -15.54 1.86
N TYR A 21 -6.39 -14.32 2.22
CA TYR A 21 -6.69 -13.26 1.25
C TYR A 21 -5.48 -12.86 0.40
N VAL A 22 -4.32 -12.63 1.04
CA VAL A 22 -3.06 -12.33 0.32
C VAL A 22 -2.66 -13.48 -0.62
N TYR A 23 -2.86 -14.73 -0.19
CA TYR A 23 -2.62 -15.89 -1.04
C TYR A 23 -3.56 -15.94 -2.26
N HIS A 24 -4.83 -15.62 -2.08
CA HIS A 24 -5.80 -15.58 -3.19
C HIS A 24 -5.47 -14.48 -4.21
N ILE A 25 -5.07 -13.28 -3.75
CA ILE A 25 -4.58 -12.20 -4.61
C ILE A 25 -3.33 -12.64 -5.37
N ALA A 26 -2.34 -13.19 -4.67
CA ALA A 26 -1.08 -13.63 -5.28
C ALA A 26 -1.28 -14.80 -6.26
N ALA A 27 -2.27 -15.66 -6.02
CA ALA A 27 -2.61 -16.79 -6.88
C ALA A 27 -3.60 -16.42 -8.02
N GLY A 28 -4.05 -15.17 -8.10
CA GLY A 28 -4.99 -14.70 -9.13
C GLY A 28 -6.35 -15.41 -9.10
N LYS A 29 -6.79 -15.88 -7.92
CA LYS A 29 -8.06 -16.61 -7.77
C LYS A 29 -9.16 -15.69 -7.25
N HIS A 30 -10.26 -15.66 -8.00
CA HIS A 30 -11.46 -14.88 -7.70
C HIS A 30 -11.97 -15.12 -6.27
N THR A 31 -11.96 -14.07 -5.46
CA THR A 31 -12.52 -14.01 -4.11
C THR A 31 -13.80 -13.16 -4.14
N PHE A 32 -14.75 -13.41 -3.23
CA PHE A 32 -16.06 -12.74 -3.20
C PHE A 32 -15.99 -11.21 -2.95
N ALA A 33 -14.84 -10.68 -2.51
CA ALA A 33 -14.59 -9.25 -2.31
C ALA A 33 -14.07 -8.54 -3.58
N ASP A 34 -13.62 -9.31 -4.58
CA ASP A 34 -13.03 -8.81 -5.82
C ASP A 34 -13.94 -7.87 -6.61
N PRO A 35 -15.28 -8.00 -6.67
CA PRO A 35 -16.09 -7.08 -7.48
C PRO A 35 -15.97 -5.60 -7.05
N VAL A 36 -15.73 -5.36 -5.76
CA VAL A 36 -15.56 -4.00 -5.21
C VAL A 36 -14.11 -3.56 -5.35
N PHE A 37 -13.16 -4.44 -5.01
CA PHE A 37 -11.73 -4.13 -5.11
C PHE A 37 -11.27 -3.97 -6.57
N ASP A 38 -11.71 -4.83 -7.49
CA ASP A 38 -11.42 -4.73 -8.92
C ASP A 38 -12.01 -3.46 -9.54
N CYS A 39 -13.18 -3.01 -9.06
CA CYS A 39 -13.79 -1.76 -9.52
C CYS A 39 -12.97 -0.54 -9.09
N VAL A 40 -12.52 -0.54 -7.82
CA VAL A 40 -11.68 0.54 -7.26
C VAL A 40 -10.29 0.52 -7.89
N ASP A 41 -9.66 -0.65 -7.98
CA ASP A 41 -8.35 -0.84 -8.60
C ASP A 41 -8.40 -0.48 -10.08
N GLY A 42 -9.45 -0.88 -10.81
CA GLY A 42 -9.68 -0.48 -12.20
C GLY A 42 -9.79 1.04 -12.37
N PHE A 43 -10.44 1.73 -11.44
CA PHE A 43 -10.53 3.19 -11.45
C PHE A 43 -9.17 3.86 -11.15
N ILE A 44 -8.43 3.35 -10.17
CA ILE A 44 -7.08 3.84 -9.81
C ILE A 44 -6.10 3.59 -10.96
N PHE A 45 -6.10 2.40 -11.56
CA PHE A 45 -5.26 2.06 -12.71
C PHE A 45 -5.59 2.93 -13.92
N LYS A 46 -6.88 3.21 -14.17
CA LYS A 46 -7.31 4.09 -15.26
C LYS A 46 -6.88 5.53 -15.06
N ILE A 47 -6.95 6.06 -13.83
CA ILE A 47 -6.47 7.42 -13.52
C ILE A 47 -4.93 7.47 -13.54
N GLY A 48 -4.27 6.42 -13.05
CA GLY A 48 -2.82 6.31 -13.03
C GLY A 48 -2.18 5.97 -14.39
N GLY A 49 -2.98 5.63 -15.40
CA GLY A 49 -2.49 5.16 -16.71
C GLY A 49 -1.66 3.88 -16.61
N VAL A 50 -1.88 3.08 -15.56
CA VAL A 50 -1.12 1.85 -15.28
C VAL A 50 -1.85 0.68 -15.92
N ASP A 51 -1.16 -0.09 -16.75
CA ASP A 51 -1.70 -1.33 -17.33
C ASP A 51 -1.32 -2.53 -16.44
N PRO A 52 -2.26 -3.09 -15.65
CA PRO A 52 -2.00 -4.24 -14.80
C PRO A 52 -1.70 -5.54 -15.57
N ALA A 53 -2.03 -5.62 -16.87
CA ALA A 53 -1.69 -6.77 -17.71
C ALA A 53 -0.23 -6.73 -18.21
N SER A 54 0.42 -5.56 -18.12
CA SER A 54 1.81 -5.39 -18.52
C SER A 54 2.75 -5.84 -17.39
N GLY A 55 3.22 -7.09 -17.45
CA GLY A 55 4.20 -7.61 -16.49
C GLY A 55 5.43 -6.70 -16.39
N MET A 56 5.74 -6.22 -15.19
CA MET A 56 6.84 -5.28 -14.98
C MET A 56 8.18 -6.02 -14.91
N SER A 57 9.11 -5.71 -15.83
CA SER A 57 10.49 -6.20 -15.73
C SER A 57 11.13 -5.75 -14.41
N TRP A 58 11.98 -6.59 -13.80
CA TRP A 58 12.62 -6.31 -12.51
C TRP A 58 13.33 -4.95 -12.45
N LYS A 59 13.95 -4.51 -13.55
CA LYS A 59 14.59 -3.19 -13.66
C LYS A 59 13.58 -2.05 -13.59
N ARG A 60 12.44 -2.23 -14.25
CA ARG A 60 11.35 -1.24 -14.26
C ARG A 60 10.72 -1.16 -12.87
N TYR A 61 10.52 -2.30 -12.20
CA TYR A 61 10.04 -2.34 -10.81
C TYR A 61 10.99 -1.62 -9.85
N ALA A 62 12.29 -1.93 -9.91
CA ALA A 62 13.28 -1.26 -9.08
C ALA A 62 13.32 0.26 -9.35
N ALA A 63 13.27 0.67 -10.63
CA ALA A 63 13.25 2.09 -10.99
C ALA A 63 11.98 2.81 -10.50
N ALA A 64 10.81 2.18 -10.62
CA ALA A 64 9.55 2.74 -10.12
C ALA A 64 9.55 2.83 -8.59
N LEU A 65 10.05 1.78 -7.91
CA LEU A 65 10.17 1.78 -6.45
C LEU A 65 11.06 2.94 -5.97
N VAL A 66 12.24 3.10 -6.56
CA VAL A 66 13.17 4.18 -6.21
C VAL A 66 12.57 5.55 -6.58
N GLY A 67 11.96 5.69 -7.76
CA GLY A 67 11.33 6.92 -8.21
C GLY A 67 10.23 7.39 -7.27
N THR A 68 9.29 6.50 -6.90
CA THR A 68 8.20 6.83 -5.97
C THR A 68 8.74 7.21 -4.58
N ASN A 69 9.76 6.50 -4.08
CA ASN A 69 10.39 6.84 -2.79
C ASN A 69 11.09 8.20 -2.84
N ALA A 70 11.80 8.50 -3.92
CA ALA A 70 12.44 9.80 -4.12
C ALA A 70 11.41 10.95 -4.12
N VAL A 71 10.27 10.77 -4.80
CA VAL A 71 9.17 11.75 -4.79
C VAL A 71 8.59 11.92 -3.38
N MET A 72 8.35 10.83 -2.65
CA MET A 72 7.84 10.90 -1.26
C MET A 72 8.81 11.66 -0.35
N ILE A 73 10.12 11.39 -0.46
CA ILE A 73 11.14 12.10 0.31
C ILE A 73 11.16 13.58 -0.05
N LEU A 74 11.09 13.92 -1.34
CA LEU A 74 11.08 15.30 -1.81
C LEU A 74 9.84 16.06 -1.31
N LEU A 75 8.66 15.45 -1.40
CA LEU A 75 7.43 16.02 -0.86
C LEU A 75 7.52 16.22 0.65
N GLY A 76 8.01 15.21 1.39
CA GLY A 76 8.26 15.32 2.82
C GLY A 76 9.21 16.45 3.17
N TYR A 77 10.31 16.60 2.43
CA TYR A 77 11.26 17.70 2.58
C TYR A 77 10.61 19.06 2.33
N VAL A 78 9.82 19.21 1.26
CA VAL A 78 9.11 20.45 0.95
C VAL A 78 8.12 20.80 2.06
N ILE A 79 7.35 19.82 2.56
CA ILE A 79 6.42 20.01 3.67
C ILE A 79 7.17 20.49 4.92
N LEU A 80 8.26 19.81 5.30
CA LEU A 80 9.07 20.20 6.45
C LEU A 80 9.70 21.59 6.27
N ARG A 81 10.10 21.94 5.04
CA ARG A 81 10.65 23.27 4.72
C ARG A 81 9.59 24.36 4.83
N ILE A 82 8.36 24.09 4.41
CA ILE A 82 7.23 25.01 4.57
C ILE A 82 6.84 25.13 6.05
N GLN A 83 6.85 24.04 6.82
CA GLN A 83 6.65 24.07 8.28
C GLN A 83 7.72 24.89 9.01
N SER A 84 8.93 25.01 8.44
CA SER A 84 9.99 25.87 8.99
C SER A 84 9.76 27.37 8.81
N ILE A 85 8.71 27.78 8.09
CA ILE A 85 8.29 29.17 7.95
C ILE A 85 7.51 29.58 9.21
N PRO A 86 7.81 30.73 9.85
CA PRO A 86 7.07 31.20 11.02
C PRO A 86 5.59 31.39 10.66
N GLY A 87 4.70 30.60 11.27
CA GLY A 87 3.25 30.65 11.06
C GLY A 87 2.60 29.42 10.38
N MET A 88 3.38 28.51 9.79
CA MET A 88 2.88 27.27 9.15
C MET A 88 3.29 25.96 9.86
N GLY A 89 4.02 26.04 10.96
CA GLY A 89 4.29 24.92 11.88
C GLY A 89 3.39 24.99 13.11
N PRO A 90 3.19 23.87 13.84
CA PRO A 90 2.60 23.94 15.17
C PRO A 90 3.50 24.80 16.08
N ALA A 91 2.87 25.69 16.85
CA ALA A 91 3.52 26.52 17.86
C ALA A 91 4.23 25.71 18.95
#